data_AF-A0AAD3N925-F1
#
_entry.id   AF-A0AAD3N925-F1
#
_cell.length_a   1.000
_cell.length_b   1.000
_cell.length_c   1.000
_cell.angle_alpha   90.00
_cell.angle_beta   90.00
_cell.angle_gamma   90.00
#
_symmetry.space_group_name_H-M   'P 1'
#
loop_
_entity.id
_entity.type
_entity.pdbx_description
1 polymer ?
#
loop_
_entity_poly.entity_id
_entity_poly.type
_entity_poly.pdbx_seq_one_letter_code
_entity_poly.pdbx_strand_id
1 'polypeptide(L)'
;VIRKVNKQHAILDVDEPVSQLHKCAFQFRDSPHTYLCLSNDTIIQYQAPSSVKDPSRVVLNDGSCWTIIGVETVEFTFNQGLACIQTPVSPFPVITGLETPGKKEKAGRKCEPDKEEGMKGGGSLDEEHPHEGRILGD
;
A
#
# COMPACT_ATOMS: atom_id res chain seq x y z
N VAL A 1 19.70 -7.86 14.12
CA VAL A 1 19.58 -7.64 15.58
C VAL A 1 19.92 -6.20 15.86
N ILE A 2 19.05 -5.46 16.57
CA ILE A 2 19.33 -4.07 16.95
C ILE A 2 20.16 -4.09 18.24
N ARG A 3 21.26 -3.32 18.27
CA ARG A 3 22.15 -3.20 19.43
C ARG A 3 22.18 -1.77 19.93
N LYS A 4 22.14 -1.57 21.24
CA LYS A 4 22.33 -0.25 21.88
C LYS A 4 23.75 0.23 21.59
N VAL A 5 23.91 1.50 21.19
CA VAL A 5 25.22 2.11 20.98
C VAL A 5 25.49 3.17 22.03
N ASN A 6 26.59 3.04 22.76
CA ASN A 6 27.11 4.06 23.66
C ASN A 6 28.45 4.58 23.13
N LYS A 7 28.50 5.87 22.78
CA LYS A 7 29.60 6.50 22.01
C LYS A 7 29.76 5.81 20.65
N GLN A 8 30.72 4.90 20.53
CA GLN A 8 31.01 4.07 19.35
C GLN A 8 30.95 2.56 19.67
N HIS A 9 30.45 2.17 20.84
CA HIS A 9 30.41 0.78 21.25
C HIS A 9 29.00 0.22 21.11
N ALA A 10 28.82 -0.83 20.32
CA ALA A 10 27.64 -1.68 20.41
C ALA A 10 27.73 -2.51 21.69
N ILE A 11 26.68 -2.48 22.50
CA ILE A 11 26.56 -3.29 23.72
C ILE A 11 25.77 -4.54 23.37
N LEU A 12 26.34 -5.72 23.63
CA LEU A 12 25.77 -7.00 23.24
C LEU A 12 24.74 -7.53 24.26
N ASP A 13 24.94 -7.20 25.53
CA ASP A 13 24.16 -7.74 26.65
C ASP A 13 23.12 -6.72 27.15
N VAL A 14 22.22 -6.28 26.26
CA VAL A 14 21.15 -5.33 26.59
C VAL A 14 19.80 -5.89 26.16
N ASP A 15 18.88 -5.98 27.11
CA ASP A 15 17.48 -6.40 26.93
C ASP A 15 16.50 -5.26 27.28
N GLU A 16 16.81 -4.06 26.81
CA GLU A 16 15.96 -2.88 26.95
C GLU A 16 15.30 -2.55 25.61
N PRO A 17 14.03 -2.09 25.60
CA PRO A 17 13.40 -1.62 24.38
C PRO A 17 14.14 -0.40 23.81
N VAL A 18 14.07 -0.26 22.48
CA VAL A 18 14.63 0.89 21.78
C VAL A 18 13.65 2.06 21.84
N SER A 19 14.12 3.22 22.29
CA SER A 19 13.33 4.46 22.34
C SER A 19 13.62 5.37 21.13
N GLN A 20 12.76 6.36 20.94
CA GLN A 20 12.94 7.42 19.96
C GLN A 20 14.29 8.13 20.14
N LEU A 21 14.95 8.45 19.03
CA LEU A 21 16.23 9.15 18.96
C LEU A 21 17.41 8.44 19.63
N HIS A 22 17.26 7.17 20.00
CA HIS A 22 18.39 6.38 20.50
C HIS A 22 19.42 6.10 19.40
N LYS A 23 20.68 6.06 19.82
CA LYS A 23 21.78 5.54 19.00
C LYS A 23 21.78 4.02 19.05
N CYS A 24 21.77 3.40 17.88
CA CYS A 24 21.74 1.96 17.73
C CYS A 24 22.65 1.49 16.58
N ALA A 25 22.84 0.18 16.47
CA ALA A 25 23.50 -0.48 15.36
C ALA A 25 22.71 -1.70 14.92
N PHE A 26 22.81 -2.05 13.64
CA PHE A 26 22.11 -3.20 13.07
C PHE A 26 23.11 -4.32 12.76
N GLN A 27 23.15 -5.33 13.63
CA GLN A 27 23.99 -6.52 13.48
C GLN A 27 23.28 -7.56 12.61
N PHE A 28 23.99 -8.19 11.68
CA PHE A 28 23.45 -9.30 10.88
C PHE A 28 23.29 -10.54 11.76
N ARG A 29 22.16 -11.26 11.63
CA ARG A 29 21.85 -12.42 12.49
C ARG A 29 22.81 -13.59 12.25
N ASP A 30 23.14 -13.82 10.99
CA ASP A 30 23.98 -14.96 10.59
C ASP A 30 25.48 -14.63 10.61
N SER A 31 25.84 -13.37 10.87
CA SER A 31 27.23 -12.94 11.03
C SER A 31 27.37 -12.00 12.23
N PRO A 32 27.73 -12.52 13.42
CA PRO A 32 27.70 -11.77 14.68
C PRO A 32 28.72 -10.63 14.75
N HIS A 33 29.66 -10.54 13.81
CA HIS A 33 30.65 -9.46 13.77
C HIS A 33 30.41 -8.49 12.60
N THR A 34 29.32 -8.66 11.84
CA THR A 34 28.99 -7.82 10.71
C THR A 34 27.82 -6.89 11.04
N TYR A 35 27.95 -5.63 10.64
CA TYR A 35 26.99 -4.56 10.92
C TYR A 35 26.61 -3.80 9.65
N LEU A 36 25.39 -3.25 9.62
CA LEU A 36 24.95 -2.32 8.58
C LEU A 36 25.72 -1.00 8.73
N CYS A 37 26.38 -0.57 7.66
CA CYS A 37 27.21 0.62 7.65
C CYS A 37 26.91 1.50 6.45
N LEU A 38 26.83 2.81 6.65
CA LEU A 38 26.89 3.81 5.59
C LEU A 38 28.36 4.14 5.27
N SER A 39 28.74 4.03 4.01
CA SER A 39 30.06 4.42 3.51
C SER A 39 29.93 5.03 2.12
N ASN A 40 30.39 6.27 1.93
CA ASN A 40 30.30 6.99 0.65
C ASN A 40 28.88 6.92 0.03
N ASP A 41 27.87 7.30 0.81
CA ASP A 41 26.44 7.23 0.43
C ASP A 41 25.92 5.84 0.04
N THR A 42 26.69 4.79 0.31
CA THR A 42 26.33 3.41 0.01
C THR A 42 26.13 2.62 1.30
N ILE A 43 25.08 1.81 1.33
CA ILE A 43 24.83 0.87 2.42
C ILE A 43 25.64 -0.40 2.18
N ILE A 44 26.54 -0.72 3.10
CA ILE A 44 27.44 -1.87 3.04
C ILE A 44 27.37 -2.72 4.30
N GLN A 45 27.94 -3.92 4.22
CA GLN A 45 28.25 -4.77 5.36
C GLN A 45 29.64 -4.42 5.89
N TYR A 46 29.73 -3.96 7.12
CA TYR A 46 30.99 -3.67 7.79
C TYR A 46 31.35 -4.77 8.78
N GLN A 47 32.54 -5.35 8.62
CA GLN A 47 33.09 -6.32 9.56
C GLN A 47 33.79 -5.58 10.70
N ALA A 48 33.20 -5.61 11.89
CA ALA A 48 33.76 -4.96 13.06
C ALA A 48 34.95 -5.76 13.64
N PRO A 49 35.96 -5.08 14.23
CA PRO A 49 37.05 -5.76 14.90
C PRO A 49 36.57 -6.55 16.12
N SER A 50 37.02 -7.80 16.27
CA SER A 50 36.81 -8.58 17.48
C SER A 50 37.71 -8.04 18.61
N SER A 51 37.10 -7.57 19.70
CA SER A 51 37.81 -7.14 20.91
C SER A 51 37.93 -8.31 21.88
N VAL A 52 39.17 -8.70 22.24
CA VAL A 52 39.40 -9.73 23.28
C VAL A 52 39.29 -9.13 24.69
N LYS A 53 39.43 -7.81 24.82
CA LYS A 53 39.49 -7.12 26.13
C LYS A 53 38.13 -6.99 26.80
N ASP A 54 37.07 -6.84 26.01
CA ASP A 54 35.69 -6.77 26.50
C ASP A 54 34.77 -7.52 25.52
N PRO A 55 34.34 -8.74 25.85
CA PRO A 55 33.46 -9.53 24.99
C PRO A 55 32.02 -9.00 24.97
N SER A 56 31.64 -8.12 25.91
CA SER A 56 30.28 -7.55 25.98
C SER A 56 30.08 -6.36 25.03
N ARG A 57 31.16 -5.91 24.36
CA ARG A 57 31.18 -4.70 23.53
C ARG A 57 31.94 -4.89 22.23
N VAL A 58 31.46 -4.21 21.19
CA VAL A 58 32.14 -4.13 19.88
C VAL A 58 32.33 -2.67 19.51
N VAL A 59 33.57 -2.30 19.16
CA VAL A 59 33.87 -0.95 18.66
C VAL A 59 33.41 -0.86 17.20
N LEU A 60 32.57 0.11 16.91
CA LEU A 60 32.02 0.37 15.58
C LEU A 60 32.66 1.61 14.95
N ASN A 61 32.61 1.66 13.62
CA ASN A 61 32.83 2.91 12.90
C ASN A 61 31.59 3.82 13.01
N ASP A 62 31.75 5.09 12.70
CA ASP A 62 30.65 6.06 12.76
C ASP A 62 29.51 5.73 11.79
N GLY A 63 29.85 5.18 10.60
CA GLY A 63 28.87 4.76 9.60
C GLY A 63 27.96 3.62 10.04
N SER A 64 28.32 2.87 11.09
CA SER A 64 27.49 1.80 11.68
C SER A 64 26.66 2.28 12.87
N CYS A 65 26.79 3.56 13.26
CA CYS A 65 26.03 4.17 14.34
C CYS A 65 24.83 4.93 13.78
N TRP A 66 23.62 4.42 14.03
CA TRP A 66 22.37 4.95 13.49
C TRP A 66 21.52 5.59 14.58
N THR A 67 20.81 6.66 14.25
CA THR A 67 19.74 7.19 15.09
C THR A 67 18.41 6.67 14.58
N ILE A 68 17.61 6.07 15.46
CA ILE A 68 16.29 5.55 15.11
C ILE A 68 15.19 6.52 15.52
N ILE A 69 14.21 6.71 14.63
CA ILE A 69 13.04 7.55 14.86
C ILE A 69 11.82 6.90 14.20
N GLY A 70 10.71 6.86 14.94
CA GLY A 70 9.41 6.48 14.43
C GLY A 70 8.87 7.64 13.61
N VAL A 71 8.40 7.33 12.41
CA VAL A 71 7.82 8.31 11.50
C VAL A 71 6.39 7.90 11.19
N GLU A 72 5.53 8.89 11.02
CA GLU A 72 4.18 8.71 10.51
C GLU A 72 4.09 9.35 9.13
N THR A 73 3.28 8.77 8.24
CA THR A 73 3.02 9.33 6.91
C THR A 73 1.53 9.47 6.73
N VAL A 74 1.12 10.64 6.24
CA VAL A 74 -0.28 10.92 5.88
C VAL A 74 -0.31 11.19 4.38
N GLU A 75 -1.12 10.42 3.67
CA GLU A 75 -1.31 10.55 2.22
C GLU A 75 -2.74 11.02 1.94
N PHE A 76 -2.88 11.97 1.02
CA PHE A 76 -4.17 12.48 0.57
C PHE A 76 -4.31 12.28 -0.94
N THR A 77 -5.43 11.71 -1.37
CA THR A 77 -5.74 11.50 -2.78
C THR A 77 -7.04 12.22 -3.14
N PHE A 78 -7.04 12.97 -4.25
CA PHE A 78 -8.25 13.57 -4.81
C PHE A 78 -8.27 13.44 -6.32
N ASN A 79 -9.46 13.53 -6.90
CA ASN A 79 -9.65 13.57 -8.35
C ASN A 79 -10.61 14.71 -8.68
N GLN A 80 -10.24 15.57 -9.64
CA GLN A 80 -11.11 16.62 -10.15
C GLN A 80 -11.71 16.16 -11.49
N GLY A 81 -13.03 15.95 -11.49
CA GLY A 81 -13.77 15.66 -12.73
C GLY A 81 -13.81 16.89 -13.67
N LEU A 82 -14.53 16.77 -14.79
CA LEU A 82 -14.63 17.81 -15.83
C LEU A 82 -15.19 19.17 -15.36
N ALA A 83 -15.74 19.26 -14.14
CA ALA A 83 -16.26 20.49 -13.57
C ALA A 83 -15.15 21.28 -12.85
N CYS A 84 -15.01 22.57 -13.19
CA CYS A 84 -14.13 23.48 -12.48
C CYS A 84 -14.65 23.66 -11.04
N ILE A 85 -13.86 23.21 -10.06
CA ILE A 85 -14.16 23.40 -8.63
C ILE A 85 -13.54 24.74 -8.21
N GLN A 86 -14.37 25.67 -7.75
CA GLN A 86 -13.95 27.01 -7.29
C GLN A 86 -13.64 27.05 -5.78
N THR A 87 -13.85 25.93 -5.06
CA THR A 87 -13.68 25.80 -3.61
C THR A 87 -12.48 24.90 -3.26
N PRO A 88 -11.85 25.09 -2.09
CA PRO A 88 -10.79 24.18 -1.62
C PRO A 88 -11.30 22.73 -1.53
N VAL A 89 -10.43 21.77 -1.83
CA VAL A 89 -10.70 20.32 -1.72
C VAL A 89 -10.52 19.78 -0.29
N SER A 90 -10.09 20.64 0.64
CA SER A 90 -9.92 20.33 2.06
C SER A 90 -11.17 20.68 2.88
N PRO A 91 -11.46 19.96 3.98
CA PRO A 91 -10.70 18.83 4.56
C PRO A 91 -10.91 17.51 3.79
N PHE A 92 -9.85 16.70 3.69
CA PHE A 92 -9.90 15.39 3.03
C PHE A 92 -10.49 14.32 3.96
N PRO A 93 -11.43 13.50 3.47
CA PRO A 93 -11.93 12.38 4.25
C PRO A 93 -10.83 11.31 4.42
N VAL A 94 -10.65 10.84 5.66
CA VAL A 94 -9.77 9.69 5.97
C VAL A 94 -10.66 8.51 6.32
N ILE A 95 -10.55 7.43 5.55
CA ILE A 95 -11.30 6.19 5.79
C ILE A 95 -10.37 5.22 6.53
N THR A 96 -10.63 5.01 7.82
CA THR A 96 -9.82 4.11 8.67
C THR A 96 -10.35 2.69 8.76
N GLY A 97 -11.60 2.45 8.37
CA GLY A 97 -12.24 1.14 8.35
C GLY A 97 -13.66 1.19 7.78
N LEU A 98 -14.20 0.03 7.41
CA LEU A 98 -15.58 -0.12 6.94
C LEU A 98 -16.23 -1.30 7.67
N GLU A 99 -17.36 -1.04 8.32
CA GLU A 99 -18.15 -2.06 9.01
C GLU A 99 -19.40 -2.38 8.20
N THR A 100 -19.73 -3.66 8.05
CA THR A 100 -21.01 -4.06 7.45
C THR A 100 -22.08 -4.14 8.53
N PRO A 101 -23.19 -3.39 8.42
CA PRO A 101 -24.30 -3.56 9.33
C PRO A 101 -24.80 -5.01 9.25
N GLY A 102 -24.87 -5.69 10.41
CA GLY A 102 -25.43 -7.04 10.48
C GLY A 102 -26.82 -7.07 9.84
N LYS A 103 -27.09 -8.08 8.99
CA LYS A 103 -28.36 -8.26 8.28
C LYS A 103 -29.52 -8.15 9.27
N LYS A 104 -30.21 -7.00 9.30
CA LYS A 104 -31.60 -6.99 9.76
C LYS A 104 -32.41 -7.56 8.62
N GLU A 105 -32.79 -8.82 8.76
CA GLU A 105 -33.78 -9.47 7.92
C GLU A 105 -35.00 -8.54 7.84
N LYS A 106 -35.16 -7.85 6.71
CA LYS A 106 -36.40 -7.12 6.44
C LYS A 106 -37.44 -8.19 6.16
N ALA A 107 -38.31 -8.42 7.14
CA ALA A 107 -39.49 -9.26 7.00
C ALA A 107 -40.16 -8.97 5.66
N GLY A 108 -40.36 -10.02 4.86
CA GLY A 108 -40.67 -9.94 3.45
C GLY A 108 -41.87 -9.04 3.14
N ARG A 109 -41.67 -8.05 2.28
CA ARG A 109 -42.73 -7.66 1.34
C ARG A 109 -42.58 -8.57 0.12
N LYS A 110 -43.48 -9.52 0.01
CA LYS A 110 -43.72 -10.30 -1.20
C LYS A 110 -44.10 -9.30 -2.31
N CYS A 111 -43.27 -9.15 -3.33
CA CYS A 111 -43.66 -8.45 -4.55
C CYS A 111 -44.62 -9.38 -5.30
N GLU A 112 -45.88 -8.99 -5.42
CA GLU A 112 -46.78 -9.60 -6.41
C GLU A 112 -46.40 -9.11 -7.80
N PRO A 113 -46.39 -9.98 -8.82
CA PRO A 113 -46.09 -9.56 -10.19
C PRO A 113 -47.31 -8.84 -10.78
N ASP A 114 -47.08 -7.64 -11.33
CA ASP A 114 -48.07 -6.87 -12.07
C ASP A 114 -48.51 -7.63 -13.34
N LYS A 115 -49.82 -7.66 -13.59
CA LYS A 115 -50.41 -8.22 -14.81
C LYS A 115 -50.15 -7.27 -15.98
N GLU A 116 -49.53 -7.78 -17.03
CA GLU A 116 -49.26 -7.06 -18.27
C GLU A 116 -50.56 -6.93 -19.11
N GLU A 117 -51.16 -5.73 -19.11
CA GLU A 117 -52.21 -5.35 -20.07
C GLU A 117 -51.55 -4.83 -21.36
N GLY A 118 -51.92 -5.44 -22.49
CA GLY A 118 -51.32 -5.18 -23.79
C GLY A 118 -51.65 -3.81 -24.40
N MET A 119 -50.78 -3.35 -25.30
CA MET A 119 -51.05 -2.24 -26.21
C MET A 119 -50.60 -2.60 -27.63
N LYS A 120 -51.53 -2.43 -28.59
CA LYS A 120 -51.36 -2.64 -30.03
C LYS A 120 -50.54 -1.52 -30.69
N GLY A 121 -49.80 -1.86 -31.75
CA GLY A 121 -49.85 -1.11 -33.02
C GLY A 121 -48.54 -0.55 -33.58
N GLY A 122 -48.11 -1.09 -34.74
CA GLY A 122 -47.95 -0.31 -35.98
C GLY A 122 -46.54 0.16 -36.44
N GLY A 123 -46.15 -0.29 -37.65
CA GLY A 123 -45.20 0.36 -38.58
C GLY A 123 -43.78 -0.27 -38.61
N SER A 124 -43.04 -0.36 -39.73
CA SER A 124 -43.26 -0.12 -41.16
C SER A 124 -42.03 -0.62 -41.94
N LEU A 125 -42.25 -1.13 -43.16
CA LEU A 125 -41.42 -1.03 -44.39
C LEU A 125 -39.91 -1.36 -44.34
N ASP A 126 -39.51 -2.33 -45.16
CA ASP A 126 -38.27 -2.24 -45.96
C ASP A 126 -38.56 -2.73 -47.39
N GLU A 127 -38.17 -1.89 -48.36
CA GLU A 127 -38.20 -2.12 -49.81
C GLU A 127 -36.99 -2.96 -50.25
N GLU A 128 -37.18 -3.92 -51.16
CA GLU A 128 -36.14 -4.33 -52.11
C GLU A 128 -36.73 -4.47 -53.53
N HIS A 129 -35.98 -3.95 -54.50
CA HIS A 129 -36.13 -3.99 -55.97
C HIS A 129 -34.71 -4.23 -56.54
N PRO A 130 -34.51 -4.62 -57.82
CA PRO A 130 -35.32 -5.48 -58.68
C PRO A 130 -34.48 -6.43 -59.60
N HIS A 131 -35.23 -7.18 -60.42
CA HIS A 131 -34.92 -7.66 -61.79
C HIS A 131 -33.79 -8.69 -62.03
N GLU A 132 -34.16 -9.85 -62.58
CA GLU A 132 -34.10 -10.09 -64.03
C GLU A 132 -34.80 -11.42 -64.40
N GLY A 133 -35.66 -11.36 -65.41
CA GLY A 133 -36.25 -12.52 -66.07
C GLY A 133 -36.25 -12.28 -67.57
N ARG A 134 -35.24 -12.84 -68.26
CA ARG A 134 -35.25 -13.02 -69.72
C ARG A 134 -35.55 -14.49 -70.03
N ILE A 135 -36.43 -14.65 -71.00
CA ILE A 135 -37.04 -15.89 -71.46
C ILE A 135 -36.05 -16.71 -72.32
N LEU A 136 -36.08 -18.02 -72.03
CA LEU A 136 -35.77 -19.25 -72.79
C LEU A 136 -34.94 -19.20 -74.10
N GLY A 137 -33.91 -20.05 -74.11
CA GLY A 137 -33.86 -21.25 -74.98
C GLY A 137 -33.12 -21.15 -76.31
N ASP A 138 -31.84 -21.53 -76.35
CA ASP A 138 -31.29 -22.79 -76.93
C ASP A 138 -29.80 -22.93 -76.53
#